data_AF-A0A1V6J570-F1
#
_entry.id   AF-A0A1V6J570-F1
#
_cell.length_a   1.000
_cell.length_b   1.000
_cell.length_c   1.000
_cell.angle_alpha   90.00
_cell.angle_beta   90.00
_cell.angle_gamma   90.00
#
_symmetry.space_group_name_H-M   'P 1'
#
loop_
_entity.id
_entity.type
_entity.pdbx_description
1 polymer ?
#
loop_
_entity_poly.entity_id
_entity_poly.type
_entity_poly.pdbx_seq_one_letter_code
_entity_poly.pdbx_strand_id
1 'polypeptide(L)'
;MDTEMKEYIDFTLKDWLYQAHIMEVIEHKTFLEDGPIVLKRIENEDYMQIPLFRQVAYLCETVREAKTLKLTTTGNLPRAVVHGIYKLGILDHYFEENIARLRTENDWYTVPLTRLLAEMGGLIKKRSNALMLTKQGEKVLKDRHLLLKSILITFGHKLSWAYFDLFEDRSLGQQNFGLSLLLMADYGNQPRDARFYSERYFYHNSHGSSSRYAQHCYNTRTLDRFMQNLGLITYDKTHRFGEQEQVTVAKTPLFDKLLAIDRNFGKISYRAETKAEALAVSQAVPDAVHKPEAQVQAQAVAQAVVPLYRLHISLNGAQPAIWREFVVPSDISLVNFHVVIQAVMGWTNSHLHLFRKKGVEYTYRYRSDNYWDEEGYVDYAGMKIADLMTDCGDSVTYLYDYGDDWKHTIELLEVIKNIKVRTGTFFLQCLAGERRCPPEDCGGVHGYHEMLKTLKNPAHSEYKDTVTWLGDDFDPNYFNLLEVNNILASYCKECV
;
A
#
# COMPACT_ATOMS: atom_id res chain seq x y z
N MET A 1 17.49 15.27 -12.90
CA MET A 1 16.27 14.47 -13.13
C MET A 1 15.97 14.51 -14.60
N ASP A 2 15.75 13.36 -15.24
CA ASP A 2 15.44 13.30 -16.68
C ASP A 2 13.99 13.70 -16.96
N THR A 3 13.71 14.11 -18.20
CA THR A 3 12.41 14.58 -18.68
C THR A 3 11.31 13.54 -18.46
N GLU A 4 11.58 12.26 -18.76
CA GLU A 4 10.62 11.16 -18.58
C GLU A 4 10.28 10.90 -17.11
N MET A 5 11.19 11.23 -16.17
CA MET A 5 10.92 11.15 -14.73
C MET A 5 10.13 12.36 -14.25
N LYS A 6 10.36 13.55 -14.81
CA LYS A 6 9.53 14.73 -14.54
C LYS A 6 8.08 14.51 -15.02
N GLU A 7 7.90 14.01 -16.23
CA GLU A 7 6.57 13.66 -16.77
C GLU A 7 5.87 12.59 -15.92
N TYR A 8 6.62 11.61 -15.41
CA TYR A 8 6.09 10.62 -14.48
C TYR A 8 5.59 11.25 -13.16
N ILE A 9 6.36 12.17 -12.56
CA ILE A 9 5.95 12.90 -11.35
C ILE A 9 4.71 13.76 -11.63
N ASP A 10 4.72 14.52 -12.72
CA ASP A 10 3.58 15.34 -13.14
C ASP A 10 2.32 14.51 -13.46
N PHE A 11 2.47 13.23 -13.81
CA PHE A 11 1.40 12.26 -13.99
C PHE A 11 0.89 11.69 -12.66
N THR A 12 1.78 11.15 -11.81
CA THR A 12 1.38 10.48 -10.56
C THR A 12 0.79 11.44 -9.52
N LEU A 13 1.16 12.71 -9.54
CA LEU A 13 0.49 13.78 -8.78
C LEU A 13 -0.99 13.98 -9.18
N LYS A 14 -1.44 13.42 -10.31
CA LYS A 14 -2.81 13.54 -10.84
C LYS A 14 -3.55 12.20 -10.95
N ASP A 15 -2.83 11.07 -10.94
CA ASP A 15 -3.45 9.75 -10.97
C ASP A 15 -3.85 9.32 -9.54
N TRP A 16 -5.10 8.89 -9.42
CA TRP A 16 -5.70 8.47 -8.16
C TRP A 16 -4.99 7.29 -7.49
N LEU A 17 -4.56 6.30 -8.26
CA LEU A 17 -3.93 5.11 -7.67
C LEU A 17 -2.54 5.40 -7.09
N TYR A 18 -1.94 6.52 -7.44
CA TYR A 18 -0.65 6.96 -6.93
C TYR A 18 -0.75 7.96 -5.76
N GLN A 19 -1.96 8.30 -5.30
CA GLN A 19 -2.14 9.12 -4.10
C GLN A 19 -1.75 8.32 -2.84
N ALA A 20 -1.09 8.97 -1.88
CA ALA A 20 -0.46 8.30 -0.73
C ALA A 20 -1.40 7.33 0.03
N HIS A 21 -2.64 7.75 0.29
CA HIS A 21 -3.64 6.92 0.98
C HIS A 21 -4.10 5.70 0.14
N ILE A 22 -4.05 5.77 -1.19
CA ILE A 22 -4.28 4.60 -2.06
C ILE A 22 -3.01 3.75 -2.15
N MET A 23 -1.82 4.35 -2.14
CA MET A 23 -0.54 3.62 -2.10
C MET A 23 -0.38 2.77 -0.83
N GLU A 24 -0.85 3.23 0.33
CA GLU A 24 -0.95 2.46 1.57
C GLU A 24 -1.89 1.25 1.41
N VAL A 25 -3.05 1.46 0.76
CA VAL A 25 -3.98 0.37 0.46
C VAL A 25 -3.41 -0.61 -0.57
N ILE A 26 -2.67 -0.14 -1.58
CA ILE A 26 -1.95 -0.99 -2.54
C ILE A 26 -0.94 -1.88 -1.80
N GLU A 27 -0.15 -1.30 -0.89
CA GLU A 27 0.84 -2.02 -0.10
C GLU A 27 0.21 -3.14 0.72
N HIS A 28 -0.85 -2.85 1.48
CA HIS A 28 -1.45 -3.80 2.42
C HIS A 28 -2.54 -4.70 1.83
N LYS A 29 -3.14 -4.35 0.68
CA LYS A 29 -4.32 -5.05 0.13
C LYS A 29 -4.13 -5.66 -1.27
N THR A 30 -2.94 -5.59 -1.87
CA THR A 30 -2.71 -6.28 -3.16
C THR A 30 -3.04 -7.79 -3.05
N PHE A 31 -3.86 -8.28 -3.98
CA PHE A 31 -4.48 -9.62 -4.03
C PHE A 31 -5.53 -9.96 -2.94
N LEU A 32 -5.90 -9.01 -2.08
CA LEU A 32 -7.02 -9.14 -1.16
C LEU A 32 -8.33 -8.67 -1.82
N GLU A 33 -9.46 -8.97 -1.19
CA GLU A 33 -10.81 -8.68 -1.75
C GLU A 33 -11.20 -7.21 -1.60
N ASP A 34 -10.49 -6.48 -0.73
CA ASP A 34 -10.67 -5.08 -0.38
C ASP A 34 -9.48 -4.21 -0.87
N GLY A 35 -8.88 -4.55 -2.02
CA GLY A 35 -7.75 -3.82 -2.61
C GLY A 35 -7.90 -3.51 -4.11
N PRO A 36 -7.15 -2.52 -4.64
CA PRO A 36 -7.23 -2.08 -6.04
C PRO A 36 -6.68 -3.07 -7.06
N ILE A 37 -5.80 -4.00 -6.62
CA ILE A 37 -5.15 -4.98 -7.49
C ILE A 37 -5.71 -6.37 -7.16
N VAL A 38 -6.68 -6.81 -7.95
CA VAL A 38 -7.50 -8.02 -7.69
C VAL A 38 -7.12 -9.15 -8.63
N LEU A 39 -7.13 -10.38 -8.09
CA LEU A 39 -6.86 -11.61 -8.83
C LEU A 39 -8.09 -12.08 -9.61
N LYS A 40 -8.01 -12.13 -10.94
CA LYS A 40 -9.03 -12.74 -11.79
C LYS A 40 -8.94 -14.28 -11.72
N ARG A 41 -10.06 -14.97 -11.95
CA ARG A 41 -10.01 -16.39 -12.33
C ARG A 41 -9.64 -16.49 -13.81
N ILE A 42 -8.56 -17.21 -14.10
CA ILE A 42 -8.06 -17.49 -15.45
C ILE A 42 -8.37 -18.94 -15.86
N GLU A 43 -8.09 -19.28 -17.12
CA GLU A 43 -8.30 -20.62 -17.65
C GLU A 43 -7.29 -21.65 -17.12
N ASN A 44 -7.66 -22.93 -17.21
CA ASN A 44 -6.83 -24.04 -16.72
C ASN A 44 -5.41 -24.05 -17.33
N GLU A 45 -5.30 -23.72 -18.61
CA GLU A 45 -4.02 -23.66 -19.34
C GLU A 45 -3.16 -22.44 -18.93
N ASP A 46 -3.79 -21.32 -18.58
CA ASP A 46 -3.09 -20.12 -18.14
C ASP A 46 -2.42 -20.31 -16.77
N TYR A 47 -3.01 -21.07 -15.84
CA TYR A 47 -2.32 -21.45 -14.59
C TYR A 47 -1.02 -22.25 -14.85
N MET A 48 -0.97 -23.02 -15.94
CA MET A 48 0.20 -23.84 -16.29
C MET A 48 1.33 -23.03 -16.93
N GLN A 49 1.10 -21.76 -17.25
CA GLN A 49 2.12 -20.80 -17.66
C GLN A 49 2.85 -20.17 -16.48
N ILE A 50 2.31 -20.25 -15.25
CA ILE A 50 2.90 -19.68 -14.03
C ILE A 50 3.93 -20.69 -13.44
N PRO A 51 5.25 -20.45 -13.50
CA PRO A 51 6.26 -21.41 -13.04
C PRO A 51 6.07 -21.80 -11.56
N LEU A 52 5.98 -20.82 -10.68
CA LEU A 52 5.88 -21.03 -9.23
C LEU A 52 4.58 -21.75 -8.81
N PHE A 53 3.48 -21.55 -9.55
CA PHE A 53 2.23 -22.30 -9.35
C PHE A 53 2.44 -23.79 -9.62
N ARG A 54 3.06 -24.14 -10.76
CA ARG A 54 3.34 -25.55 -11.10
C ARG A 54 4.21 -26.22 -10.04
N GLN A 55 5.22 -25.50 -9.53
CA GLN A 55 6.12 -26.00 -8.50
C GLN A 55 5.39 -26.30 -7.18
N VAL A 56 4.59 -25.36 -6.67
CA VAL A 56 3.84 -25.54 -5.41
C VAL A 56 2.75 -26.60 -5.56
N ALA A 57 2.03 -26.62 -6.70
CA ALA A 57 1.06 -27.65 -7.02
C ALA A 57 1.71 -29.05 -7.02
N TYR A 58 2.83 -29.21 -7.72
CA TYR A 58 3.59 -30.46 -7.77
C TYR A 58 4.06 -30.95 -6.39
N LEU A 59 4.59 -30.07 -5.55
CA LEU A 59 4.99 -30.44 -4.19
C LEU A 59 3.77 -30.89 -3.36
N CYS A 60 2.67 -30.14 -3.40
CA CYS A 60 1.46 -30.46 -2.64
C CYS A 60 0.82 -31.77 -3.11
N GLU A 61 0.77 -32.02 -4.42
CA GLU A 61 0.30 -33.30 -5.01
C GLU A 61 1.23 -34.47 -4.64
N THR A 62 2.55 -34.30 -4.73
CA THR A 62 3.53 -35.31 -4.31
C THR A 62 3.35 -35.69 -2.82
N VAL A 63 3.06 -34.71 -1.96
CA VAL A 63 2.76 -34.93 -0.54
C VAL A 63 1.40 -35.61 -0.35
N ARG A 64 0.38 -35.29 -1.17
CA ARG A 64 -0.94 -35.92 -1.16
C ARG A 64 -0.85 -37.41 -1.51
N GLU A 65 -0.19 -37.73 -2.62
CA GLU A 65 -0.03 -39.10 -3.13
C GLU A 65 0.80 -39.96 -2.17
N ALA A 66 1.91 -39.42 -1.64
CA ALA A 66 2.71 -40.11 -0.65
C ALA A 66 1.99 -40.31 0.71
N LYS A 67 0.92 -39.54 0.99
CA LYS A 67 0.24 -39.35 2.29
C LYS A 67 1.13 -38.78 3.41
N THR A 68 2.42 -39.12 3.40
CA THR A 68 3.45 -38.68 4.33
C THR A 68 4.80 -38.76 3.61
N LEU A 69 5.21 -37.66 2.99
CA LEU A 69 6.46 -37.57 2.23
C LEU A 69 7.63 -37.48 3.22
N LYS A 70 8.40 -38.57 3.38
CA LYS A 70 9.59 -38.58 4.23
C LYS A 70 10.66 -37.63 3.68
N LEU A 71 11.25 -36.84 4.57
CA LEU A 71 12.41 -36.00 4.27
C LEU A 71 13.71 -36.82 4.38
N THR A 72 14.83 -36.26 3.92
CA THR A 72 16.17 -36.82 4.17
C THR A 72 16.48 -36.83 5.67
N THR A 73 17.54 -37.52 6.08
CA THR A 73 18.07 -37.45 7.46
C THR A 73 18.40 -36.03 7.92
N THR A 74 18.75 -35.13 6.99
CA THR A 74 19.00 -33.69 7.25
C THR A 74 17.74 -32.83 7.21
N GLY A 75 16.55 -33.40 6.93
CA GLY A 75 15.28 -32.67 6.87
C GLY A 75 14.97 -31.97 5.53
N ASN A 76 15.76 -32.25 4.49
CA ASN A 76 15.58 -31.73 3.15
C ASN A 76 14.58 -32.59 2.33
N LEU A 77 14.04 -32.02 1.27
CA LEU A 77 13.24 -32.74 0.27
C LEU A 77 14.07 -33.87 -0.39
N PRO A 78 13.47 -35.04 -0.68
CA PRO A 78 14.13 -36.08 -1.46
C PRO A 78 14.55 -35.57 -2.85
N ARG A 79 15.72 -35.99 -3.33
CA ARG A 79 16.32 -35.49 -4.58
C ARG A 79 15.41 -35.60 -5.81
N ALA A 80 14.57 -36.62 -5.89
CA ALA A 80 13.58 -36.76 -6.96
C ALA A 80 12.52 -35.62 -6.94
N VAL A 81 12.11 -35.19 -5.76
CA VAL A 81 11.16 -34.07 -5.57
C VAL A 81 11.85 -32.74 -5.87
N VAL A 82 13.11 -32.57 -5.44
CA VAL A 82 13.95 -31.40 -5.80
C VAL A 82 14.07 -31.27 -7.33
N HIS A 83 14.35 -32.37 -8.04
CA HIS A 83 14.41 -32.40 -9.50
C HIS A 83 13.06 -32.12 -10.17
N GLY A 84 11.97 -32.64 -9.61
CA GLY A 84 10.61 -32.39 -10.11
C GLY A 84 10.20 -30.92 -9.97
N ILE A 85 10.46 -30.31 -8.81
CA ILE A 85 10.23 -28.87 -8.58
C ILE A 85 11.08 -28.03 -9.54
N TYR A 86 12.38 -28.33 -9.65
CA TYR A 86 13.27 -27.57 -10.53
C TYR A 86 12.79 -27.54 -11.99
N LYS A 87 12.43 -28.69 -12.55
CA LYS A 87 11.94 -28.83 -13.94
C LYS A 87 10.65 -28.05 -14.25
N LEU A 88 9.90 -27.64 -13.23
CA LEU A 88 8.64 -26.90 -13.36
C LEU A 88 8.81 -25.38 -13.18
N GLY A 89 10.01 -24.92 -12.78
CA GLY A 89 10.35 -23.51 -12.66
C GLY A 89 10.78 -22.86 -13.98
N ILE A 90 11.49 -21.74 -13.86
CA ILE A 90 12.38 -21.20 -14.89
C ILE A 90 13.70 -21.95 -14.75
N LEU A 91 14.26 -22.41 -15.87
CA LEU A 91 15.49 -23.20 -15.87
C LEU A 91 16.72 -22.28 -16.00
N ASP A 92 17.76 -22.65 -15.27
CA ASP A 92 19.11 -22.12 -15.42
C ASP A 92 19.96 -23.06 -16.27
N HIS A 93 20.63 -22.50 -17.27
CA HIS A 93 21.45 -23.21 -18.24
C HIS A 93 22.48 -24.16 -17.59
N TYR A 94 23.06 -23.79 -16.44
CA TYR A 94 24.02 -24.64 -15.72
C TYR A 94 23.43 -25.99 -15.33
N PHE A 95 22.18 -26.01 -14.85
CA PHE A 95 21.51 -27.23 -14.39
C PHE A 95 20.66 -27.91 -15.48
N GLU A 96 20.35 -27.23 -16.59
CA GLU A 96 19.73 -27.89 -17.76
C GLU A 96 20.63 -29.02 -18.29
N GLU A 97 21.90 -28.72 -18.53
CA GLU A 97 22.88 -29.70 -18.99
C GLU A 97 23.39 -30.62 -17.86
N ASN A 98 23.25 -30.19 -16.60
CA ASN A 98 23.85 -30.86 -15.44
C ASN A 98 22.87 -31.07 -14.27
N ILE A 99 21.63 -31.51 -14.51
CA ILE A 99 20.63 -31.66 -13.42
C ILE A 99 21.09 -32.59 -12.27
N ALA A 100 22.01 -33.52 -12.55
CA ALA A 100 22.66 -34.33 -11.53
C ALA A 100 23.49 -33.52 -10.51
N ARG A 101 23.93 -32.30 -10.84
CA ARG A 101 24.60 -31.38 -9.91
C ARG A 101 23.64 -30.69 -8.94
N LEU A 102 22.34 -30.68 -9.23
CA LEU A 102 21.30 -30.36 -8.25
C LEU A 102 21.18 -31.57 -7.30
N ARG A 103 21.86 -31.49 -6.16
CA ARG A 103 22.04 -32.56 -5.16
C ARG A 103 21.11 -32.36 -3.96
N THR A 104 20.93 -31.13 -3.52
CA THR A 104 20.17 -30.77 -2.31
C THR A 104 19.07 -29.75 -2.59
N GLU A 105 18.15 -29.59 -1.64
CA GLU A 105 17.08 -28.59 -1.69
C GLU A 105 17.61 -27.17 -1.86
N ASN A 106 18.73 -26.82 -1.22
CA ASN A 106 19.24 -25.44 -1.20
C ASN A 106 20.12 -25.09 -2.41
N ASP A 107 20.35 -26.02 -3.34
CA ASP A 107 21.22 -25.82 -4.50
C ASP A 107 20.58 -24.86 -5.55
N TRP A 108 19.27 -24.62 -5.49
CA TRP A 108 18.55 -23.66 -6.33
C TRP A 108 17.38 -23.00 -5.60
N TYR A 109 17.31 -21.67 -5.63
CA TYR A 109 16.43 -20.89 -4.73
C TYR A 109 14.93 -21.15 -4.87
N THR A 110 14.43 -21.55 -6.06
CA THR A 110 12.99 -21.79 -6.25
C THR A 110 12.51 -23.05 -5.52
N VAL A 111 13.41 -23.98 -5.19
CA VAL A 111 13.05 -25.23 -4.48
C VAL A 111 12.68 -24.98 -3.00
N PRO A 112 13.50 -24.31 -2.17
CA PRO A 112 13.10 -23.95 -0.81
C PRO A 112 11.99 -22.90 -0.81
N LEU A 113 11.94 -21.98 -1.79
CA LEU A 113 10.82 -21.05 -1.98
C LEU A 113 9.49 -21.79 -2.14
N THR A 114 9.44 -22.80 -3.03
CA THR A 114 8.26 -23.65 -3.25
C THR A 114 7.78 -24.28 -1.95
N ARG A 115 8.71 -24.81 -1.15
CA ARG A 115 8.39 -25.43 0.13
C ARG A 115 7.91 -24.41 1.17
N LEU A 116 8.59 -23.28 1.30
CA LEU A 116 8.24 -22.22 2.25
C LEU A 116 6.85 -21.64 1.95
N LEU A 117 6.51 -21.42 0.67
CA LEU A 117 5.16 -21.00 0.28
C LEU A 117 4.10 -22.04 0.63
N ALA A 118 4.40 -23.34 0.46
CA ALA A 118 3.49 -24.41 0.82
C ALA A 118 3.33 -24.58 2.35
N GLU A 119 4.41 -24.42 3.13
CA GLU A 119 4.39 -24.50 4.60
C GLU A 119 3.73 -23.24 5.23
N MET A 120 4.14 -22.03 4.85
CA MET A 120 3.61 -20.75 5.37
C MET A 120 2.20 -20.41 4.86
N GLY A 121 1.84 -20.94 3.68
CA GLY A 121 0.46 -20.95 3.18
C GLY A 121 -0.44 -21.94 3.93
N GLY A 122 0.12 -22.78 4.81
CA GLY A 122 -0.61 -23.80 5.55
C GLY A 122 -1.11 -24.96 4.67
N LEU A 123 -0.54 -25.14 3.47
CA LEU A 123 -0.94 -26.18 2.52
C LEU A 123 -0.40 -27.55 2.96
N ILE A 124 0.87 -27.57 3.36
CA ILE A 124 1.56 -28.72 3.94
C ILE A 124 2.07 -28.37 5.34
N LYS A 125 2.42 -29.38 6.13
CA LYS A 125 3.08 -29.24 7.44
C LYS A 125 4.14 -30.31 7.66
N LYS A 126 5.21 -29.95 8.36
CA LYS A 126 6.24 -30.88 8.82
C LYS A 126 5.81 -31.57 10.13
N ARG A 127 5.86 -32.90 10.19
CA ARG A 127 5.68 -33.71 11.40
C ARG A 127 6.62 -34.91 11.35
N SER A 128 7.36 -35.18 12.43
CA SER A 128 8.20 -36.39 12.56
C SER A 128 9.14 -36.64 11.35
N ASN A 129 9.83 -35.59 10.90
CA ASN A 129 10.68 -35.58 9.71
C ASN A 129 10.01 -36.02 8.39
N ALA A 130 8.72 -35.75 8.25
CA ALA A 130 7.98 -35.91 7.00
C ALA A 130 7.05 -34.71 6.76
N LEU A 131 6.65 -34.52 5.50
CA LEU A 131 5.64 -33.55 5.10
C LEU A 131 4.29 -34.25 4.95
N MET A 132 3.23 -33.58 5.41
CA MET A 132 1.85 -34.04 5.29
C MET A 132 0.99 -32.89 4.74
N LEU A 133 0.03 -33.21 3.88
CA LEU A 133 -0.95 -32.24 3.40
C LEU A 133 -1.91 -31.87 4.55
N THR A 134 -2.33 -30.61 4.62
CA THR A 134 -3.33 -30.16 5.62
C THR A 134 -4.74 -30.25 5.06
N LYS A 135 -5.76 -30.07 5.91
CA LYS A 135 -7.15 -29.90 5.47
C LYS A 135 -7.33 -28.69 4.54
N GLN A 136 -6.52 -27.64 4.71
CA GLN A 136 -6.52 -26.47 3.82
C GLN A 136 -5.84 -26.79 2.49
N GLY A 137 -4.71 -27.52 2.49
CA GLY A 137 -4.09 -28.03 1.27
C GLY A 137 -5.04 -28.89 0.43
N GLU A 138 -5.73 -29.85 1.07
CA GLU A 138 -6.79 -30.68 0.46
C GLU A 138 -7.96 -29.86 -0.11
N LYS A 139 -8.25 -28.69 0.46
CA LYS A 139 -9.30 -27.78 -0.03
C LYS A 139 -8.82 -27.01 -1.27
N VAL A 140 -7.64 -26.37 -1.20
CA VAL A 140 -7.18 -25.49 -2.27
C VAL A 140 -6.60 -26.23 -3.47
N LEU A 141 -6.04 -27.45 -3.32
CA LEU A 141 -5.59 -28.26 -4.46
C LEU A 141 -6.71 -28.54 -5.47
N LYS A 142 -7.96 -28.60 -4.99
CA LYS A 142 -9.16 -28.83 -5.82
C LYS A 142 -9.57 -27.61 -6.64
N ASP A 143 -9.01 -26.43 -6.37
CA ASP A 143 -9.30 -25.20 -7.10
C ASP A 143 -8.02 -24.38 -7.35
N ARG A 144 -7.55 -24.41 -8.60
CA ARG A 144 -6.34 -23.71 -9.05
C ARG A 144 -6.35 -22.22 -8.70
N HIS A 145 -7.52 -21.57 -8.69
CA HIS A 145 -7.62 -20.16 -8.30
C HIS A 145 -7.33 -19.96 -6.82
N LEU A 146 -7.89 -20.81 -5.94
CA LEU A 146 -7.63 -20.73 -4.50
C LEU A 146 -6.19 -21.13 -4.15
N LEU A 147 -5.61 -22.09 -4.87
CA LEU A 147 -4.19 -22.43 -4.74
C LEU A 147 -3.31 -21.24 -5.12
N LEU A 148 -3.54 -20.61 -6.27
CA LEU A 148 -2.79 -19.42 -6.71
C LEU A 148 -2.97 -18.24 -5.75
N LYS A 149 -4.22 -17.96 -5.31
CA LYS A 149 -4.49 -16.91 -4.31
C LYS A 149 -3.74 -17.19 -2.99
N SER A 150 -3.69 -18.44 -2.55
CA SER A 150 -2.92 -18.84 -1.36
C SER A 150 -1.41 -18.66 -1.54
N ILE A 151 -0.87 -18.95 -2.74
CA ILE A 151 0.54 -18.73 -3.07
C ILE A 151 0.85 -17.24 -3.05
N LEU A 152 0.07 -16.43 -3.77
CA LEU A 152 0.29 -14.98 -3.92
C LEU A 152 0.17 -14.22 -2.60
N ILE A 153 -0.86 -14.52 -1.78
CA ILE A 153 -1.01 -13.91 -0.44
C ILE A 153 0.17 -14.30 0.46
N THR A 154 0.63 -15.56 0.38
CA THR A 154 1.77 -16.00 1.20
C THR A 154 3.07 -15.36 0.73
N PHE A 155 3.27 -15.24 -0.59
CA PHE A 155 4.49 -14.66 -1.15
C PHE A 155 4.58 -13.16 -0.89
N GLY A 156 3.50 -12.40 -1.13
CA GLY A 156 3.48 -10.95 -0.90
C GLY A 156 3.49 -10.56 0.57
N HIS A 157 2.62 -11.18 1.39
CA HIS A 157 2.28 -10.68 2.74
C HIS A 157 2.81 -11.49 3.92
N LYS A 158 3.43 -12.66 3.71
CA LYS A 158 3.90 -13.52 4.82
C LYS A 158 5.39 -13.89 4.74
N LEU A 159 5.88 -14.17 3.54
CA LEU A 159 7.26 -14.60 3.31
C LEU A 159 8.13 -13.37 3.04
N SER A 160 9.16 -13.15 3.85
CA SER A 160 10.16 -12.11 3.57
C SER A 160 11.04 -12.54 2.39
N TRP A 161 11.10 -11.71 1.35
CA TRP A 161 11.86 -11.98 0.12
C TRP A 161 13.38 -11.97 0.38
N ALA A 162 13.80 -11.15 1.35
CA ALA A 162 15.17 -11.10 1.86
C ALA A 162 15.72 -12.44 2.38
N TYR A 163 14.86 -13.43 2.66
CA TYR A 163 15.31 -14.77 3.05
C TYR A 163 16.19 -15.46 2.00
N PHE A 164 16.04 -15.10 0.71
CA PHE A 164 16.74 -15.76 -0.40
C PHE A 164 17.97 -14.99 -0.91
N ASP A 165 18.35 -13.88 -0.27
CA ASP A 165 19.49 -13.05 -0.67
C ASP A 165 20.26 -12.51 0.54
N LEU A 166 21.25 -11.67 0.25
CA LEU A 166 22.15 -11.05 1.21
C LEU A 166 22.07 -9.51 1.16
N PHE A 167 20.95 -8.96 0.66
CA PHE A 167 20.77 -7.51 0.70
C PHE A 167 20.40 -7.08 2.12
N GLU A 168 21.04 -6.01 2.61
CA GLU A 168 20.94 -5.53 3.99
C GLU A 168 19.53 -5.04 4.33
N ASP A 169 18.96 -4.24 3.43
CA ASP A 169 17.57 -3.81 3.51
C ASP A 169 16.65 -5.01 3.24
N ARG A 170 15.78 -5.33 4.21
CA ARG A 170 14.84 -6.46 4.15
C ARG A 170 13.49 -6.10 3.53
N SER A 171 13.17 -4.82 3.47
CA SER A 171 11.94 -4.23 2.91
C SER A 171 12.06 -4.01 1.41
N LEU A 172 13.22 -3.53 0.96
CA LEU A 172 13.44 -3.05 -0.42
C LEU A 172 12.99 -4.06 -1.47
N GLY A 173 12.11 -3.59 -2.37
CA GLY A 173 11.53 -4.36 -3.47
C GLY A 173 10.28 -5.15 -3.09
N GLN A 174 10.16 -5.60 -1.84
CA GLN A 174 8.94 -6.24 -1.32
C GLN A 174 7.94 -5.22 -0.77
N GLN A 175 8.42 -4.19 -0.07
CA GLN A 175 7.58 -3.09 0.40
C GLN A 175 6.82 -2.51 -0.80
N ASN A 176 5.52 -2.33 -0.64
CA ASN A 176 4.66 -1.84 -1.71
C ASN A 176 4.83 -2.57 -3.07
N PHE A 177 4.99 -3.90 -3.07
CA PHE A 177 5.12 -4.68 -4.31
C PHE A 177 3.93 -4.50 -5.29
N GLY A 178 2.78 -4.05 -4.78
CA GLY A 178 1.63 -3.63 -5.58
C GLY A 178 1.91 -2.41 -6.47
N LEU A 179 2.72 -1.44 -6.02
CA LEU A 179 3.21 -0.33 -6.86
C LEU A 179 3.90 -0.88 -8.12
N SER A 180 4.76 -1.88 -7.95
CA SER A 180 5.51 -2.47 -9.05
C SER A 180 4.58 -3.15 -10.06
N LEU A 181 3.48 -3.76 -9.60
CA LEU A 181 2.43 -4.28 -10.47
C LEU A 181 1.66 -3.15 -11.18
N LEU A 182 1.35 -2.05 -10.49
CA LEU A 182 0.71 -0.87 -11.09
C LEU A 182 1.58 -0.26 -12.20
N LEU A 183 2.87 -0.04 -11.92
CA LEU A 183 3.88 0.41 -12.89
C LEU A 183 3.99 -0.54 -14.10
N MET A 184 3.97 -1.85 -13.86
CA MET A 184 4.02 -2.84 -14.94
C MET A 184 2.74 -2.85 -15.80
N ALA A 185 1.57 -2.56 -15.20
CA ALA A 185 0.33 -2.43 -15.95
C ALA A 185 0.30 -1.18 -16.83
N ASP A 186 0.83 -0.05 -16.32
CA ASP A 186 0.88 1.24 -17.02
C ASP A 186 1.90 1.24 -18.16
N TYR A 187 3.13 0.77 -17.88
CA TYR A 187 4.27 0.96 -18.78
C TYR A 187 4.76 -0.33 -19.46
N GLY A 188 4.37 -1.50 -18.97
CA GLY A 188 4.84 -2.81 -19.43
C GLY A 188 4.34 -3.25 -20.81
N ASN A 189 3.45 -2.50 -21.46
CA ASN A 189 3.04 -2.76 -22.86
C ASN A 189 4.20 -2.65 -23.86
N GLN A 190 5.32 -2.01 -23.47
CA GLN A 190 6.53 -1.88 -24.28
C GLN A 190 7.74 -2.40 -23.50
N PRO A 191 8.70 -3.09 -24.14
CA PRO A 191 9.97 -3.45 -23.51
C PRO A 191 10.72 -2.22 -23.00
N ARG A 192 11.08 -2.21 -21.71
CA ARG A 192 11.77 -1.11 -21.04
C ARG A 192 12.90 -1.63 -20.16
N ASP A 193 13.94 -0.82 -20.00
CA ASP A 193 15.06 -1.09 -19.09
C ASP A 193 14.55 -1.20 -17.64
N ALA A 194 15.03 -2.16 -16.85
CA ALA A 194 14.59 -2.37 -15.48
C ALA A 194 14.82 -1.14 -14.55
N ARG A 195 15.77 -0.25 -14.91
CA ARG A 195 15.97 1.04 -14.23
C ARG A 195 14.74 1.94 -14.29
N PHE A 196 14.00 1.91 -15.40
CA PHE A 196 12.74 2.66 -15.57
C PHE A 196 11.75 2.39 -14.43
N TYR A 197 11.62 1.11 -14.02
CA TYR A 197 10.70 0.69 -12.98
C TYR A 197 11.24 0.92 -11.57
N SER A 198 12.53 0.64 -11.34
CA SER A 198 13.14 0.82 -10.02
C SER A 198 13.23 2.30 -9.62
N GLU A 199 13.56 3.21 -10.53
CA GLU A 199 13.58 4.66 -10.25
C GLU A 199 12.18 5.19 -9.84
N ARG A 200 11.13 4.71 -10.52
CA ARG A 200 9.73 5.07 -10.21
C ARG A 200 9.23 4.43 -8.91
N TYR A 201 9.68 3.20 -8.62
CA TYR A 201 9.44 2.55 -7.33
C TYR A 201 10.10 3.32 -6.17
N PHE A 202 11.36 3.74 -6.29
CA PHE A 202 12.06 4.45 -5.22
C PHE A 202 11.49 5.84 -4.96
N TYR A 203 10.96 6.52 -5.98
CA TYR A 203 10.30 7.82 -5.83
C TYR A 203 9.12 7.78 -4.84
N HIS A 204 8.33 6.70 -4.81
CA HIS A 204 7.17 6.59 -3.90
C HIS A 204 7.50 5.97 -2.54
N ASN A 205 8.61 5.25 -2.40
CA ASN A 205 8.94 4.52 -1.17
C ASN A 205 10.07 5.19 -0.36
N SER A 206 10.44 6.44 -0.65
CA SER A 206 11.42 7.25 0.11
C SER A 206 12.80 6.60 0.36
N HIS A 207 13.18 5.56 -0.41
CA HIS A 207 14.50 4.96 -0.31
C HIS A 207 15.51 5.94 -0.94
N GLY A 208 16.17 6.74 -0.09
CA GLY A 208 16.90 7.97 -0.42
C GLY A 208 18.10 7.87 -1.40
N SER A 209 18.30 6.74 -2.07
CA SER A 209 19.06 6.72 -3.32
C SER A 209 18.59 5.62 -4.26
N SER A 210 18.47 5.97 -5.55
CA SER A 210 18.44 5.01 -6.66
C SER A 210 19.84 4.39 -6.90
N SER A 211 20.54 4.02 -5.82
CA SER A 211 21.88 3.44 -5.90
C SER A 211 21.85 2.15 -6.71
N ARG A 212 22.97 1.83 -7.36
CA ARG A 212 23.11 0.59 -8.14
C ARG A 212 22.81 -0.66 -7.28
N TYR A 213 23.11 -0.60 -5.99
CA TYR A 213 22.78 -1.65 -5.02
C TYR A 213 21.26 -1.79 -4.82
N ALA A 214 20.56 -0.68 -4.55
CA ALA A 214 19.10 -0.65 -4.44
C ALA A 214 18.43 -1.14 -5.72
N GLN A 215 18.83 -0.61 -6.89
CA GLN A 215 18.32 -1.05 -8.20
C GLN A 215 18.53 -2.55 -8.43
N HIS A 216 19.70 -3.09 -8.08
CA HIS A 216 19.97 -4.53 -8.20
C HIS A 216 19.07 -5.35 -7.26
N CYS A 217 18.88 -4.91 -6.01
CA CYS A 217 17.98 -5.55 -5.05
C CYS A 217 16.52 -5.59 -5.56
N TYR A 218 16.00 -4.46 -6.06
CA TYR A 218 14.67 -4.38 -6.67
C TYR A 218 14.55 -5.31 -7.89
N ASN A 219 15.52 -5.29 -8.81
CA ASN A 219 15.49 -6.15 -10.00
C ASN A 219 15.50 -7.64 -9.61
N THR A 220 16.34 -8.04 -8.65
CA THR A 220 16.43 -9.41 -8.17
C THR A 220 15.15 -9.86 -7.44
N ARG A 221 14.64 -9.07 -6.51
CA ARG A 221 13.48 -9.47 -5.69
C ARG A 221 12.16 -9.32 -6.43
N THR A 222 11.91 -8.16 -7.03
CA THR A 222 10.61 -7.77 -7.58
C THR A 222 10.40 -8.28 -9.01
N LEU A 223 11.40 -8.12 -9.89
CA LEU A 223 11.25 -8.47 -11.30
C LEU A 223 11.57 -9.95 -11.54
N ASP A 224 12.78 -10.41 -11.20
CA ASP A 224 13.25 -11.80 -11.39
C ASP A 224 12.49 -12.78 -10.47
N ARG A 225 12.64 -12.65 -9.15
CA ARG A 225 12.11 -13.64 -8.19
C ARG A 225 10.62 -13.63 -7.98
N PHE A 226 9.96 -12.47 -8.11
CA PHE A 226 8.51 -12.35 -7.95
C PHE A 226 7.79 -12.37 -9.31
N MET A 227 7.92 -11.33 -10.15
CA MET A 227 7.11 -11.24 -11.38
C MET A 227 7.44 -12.32 -12.43
N GLN A 228 8.72 -12.57 -12.73
CA GLN A 228 9.11 -13.54 -13.76
C GLN A 228 8.72 -14.97 -13.34
N ASN A 229 8.95 -15.34 -12.08
CA ASN A 229 8.53 -16.65 -11.53
C ASN A 229 7.01 -16.81 -11.40
N LEU A 230 6.25 -15.72 -11.50
CA LEU A 230 4.79 -15.73 -11.66
C LEU A 230 4.33 -15.68 -13.12
N GLY A 231 5.26 -15.65 -14.09
CA GLY A 231 4.96 -15.56 -15.52
C GLY A 231 4.39 -14.20 -15.96
N LEU A 232 4.51 -13.17 -15.12
CA LEU A 232 3.89 -11.85 -15.32
C LEU A 232 4.66 -10.96 -16.30
N ILE A 233 5.96 -11.20 -16.47
CA ILE A 233 6.84 -10.40 -17.34
C ILE A 233 7.76 -11.27 -18.20
N THR A 234 8.16 -10.75 -19.36
CA THR A 234 9.42 -11.14 -20.00
C THR A 234 10.57 -10.48 -19.24
N TYR A 235 11.74 -11.12 -19.27
CA TYR A 235 12.88 -10.69 -18.47
C TYR A 235 14.17 -11.09 -19.19
N ASP A 236 14.64 -10.17 -20.04
CA ASP A 236 15.75 -10.40 -20.96
C ASP A 236 17.02 -9.75 -20.40
N LYS A 237 17.89 -10.58 -19.82
CA LYS A 237 19.25 -10.21 -19.38
C LYS A 237 20.19 -10.20 -20.59
N THR A 238 20.77 -9.05 -20.91
CA THR A 238 21.88 -8.95 -21.85
C THR A 238 23.17 -8.57 -21.12
N HIS A 239 24.22 -9.35 -21.34
CA HIS A 239 25.54 -9.12 -20.75
C HIS A 239 26.60 -9.20 -21.86
N ARG A 240 27.11 -8.04 -22.28
CA ARG A 240 28.26 -7.94 -23.18
C ARG A 240 29.54 -7.80 -22.38
N PHE A 241 30.63 -8.38 -22.87
CA PHE A 241 31.90 -8.39 -22.17
C PHE A 241 32.43 -6.96 -21.99
N GLY A 242 32.53 -6.51 -20.73
CA GLY A 242 32.98 -5.15 -20.38
C GLY A 242 31.85 -4.11 -20.27
N GLU A 243 30.61 -4.44 -20.61
CA GLU A 243 29.44 -3.58 -20.39
C GLU A 243 28.73 -3.94 -19.07
N GLN A 244 27.82 -3.08 -18.59
CA GLN A 244 26.97 -3.42 -17.46
C GLN A 244 25.87 -4.39 -17.90
N GLU A 245 25.44 -5.30 -17.01
CA GLU A 245 24.25 -6.12 -17.25
C GLU A 245 23.04 -5.20 -17.47
N GLN A 246 22.42 -5.30 -18.64
CA GLN A 246 21.18 -4.61 -18.94
C GLN A 246 20.02 -5.61 -18.89
N VAL A 247 18.97 -5.24 -18.18
CA VAL A 247 17.76 -6.05 -18.04
C VAL A 247 16.63 -5.32 -18.74
N THR A 248 16.00 -5.96 -19.72
CA THR A 248 14.80 -5.45 -20.40
C THR A 248 13.59 -6.26 -19.97
N VAL A 249 12.49 -5.58 -19.63
CA VAL A 249 11.24 -6.22 -19.18
C VAL A 249 10.02 -5.64 -19.90
N ALA A 250 9.04 -6.50 -20.18
CA ALA A 250 7.70 -6.15 -20.65
C ALA A 250 6.69 -7.07 -19.95
N LYS A 251 5.42 -6.67 -19.85
CA LYS A 251 4.38 -7.55 -19.29
C LYS A 251 3.98 -8.64 -20.30
N THR A 252 3.65 -9.83 -19.81
CA THR A 252 3.13 -10.91 -20.65
C THR A 252 1.62 -10.77 -20.87
N PRO A 253 1.02 -11.46 -21.86
CA PRO A 253 -0.44 -11.59 -21.98
C PRO A 253 -1.10 -12.20 -20.72
N LEU A 254 -0.35 -13.00 -19.95
CA LEU A 254 -0.82 -13.58 -18.70
C LEU A 254 -1.04 -12.51 -17.62
N PHE A 255 -0.29 -11.41 -17.63
CA PHE A 255 -0.46 -10.28 -16.73
C PHE A 255 -1.90 -9.74 -16.79
N ASP A 256 -2.36 -9.34 -17.98
CA ASP A 256 -3.68 -8.72 -18.17
C ASP A 256 -4.83 -9.73 -18.00
N LYS A 257 -4.58 -11.02 -18.27
CA LYS A 257 -5.51 -12.10 -17.95
C LYS A 257 -5.68 -12.29 -16.44
N LEU A 258 -4.57 -12.29 -15.69
CA LEU A 258 -4.56 -12.63 -14.27
C LEU A 258 -4.95 -11.46 -13.35
N LEU A 259 -4.60 -10.23 -13.71
CA LEU A 259 -4.74 -9.07 -12.84
C LEU A 259 -5.85 -8.13 -13.32
N ALA A 260 -6.71 -7.72 -12.40
CA ALA A 260 -7.54 -6.53 -12.54
C ALA A 260 -6.89 -5.40 -11.73
N ILE A 261 -6.72 -4.24 -12.35
CA ILE A 261 -6.47 -3.01 -11.61
C ILE A 261 -7.73 -2.17 -11.70
N ASP A 262 -8.41 -2.01 -10.57
CA ASP A 262 -9.56 -1.12 -10.49
C ASP A 262 -9.06 0.33 -10.40
N ARG A 263 -9.02 0.99 -11.57
CA ARG A 263 -8.69 2.42 -11.71
C ARG A 263 -9.69 3.35 -11.03
N ASN A 264 -10.80 2.80 -10.54
CA ASN A 264 -11.82 3.47 -9.77
C ASN A 264 -11.95 2.89 -8.35
N PHE A 265 -10.95 2.15 -7.86
CA PHE A 265 -10.96 1.61 -6.51
C PHE A 265 -11.07 2.74 -5.48
N GLY A 266 -12.14 2.77 -4.67
CA GLY A 266 -12.41 3.91 -3.78
C GLY A 266 -13.02 5.14 -4.48
N LYS A 267 -12.93 5.27 -5.81
CA LYS A 267 -13.77 6.21 -6.59
C LYS A 267 -15.18 5.63 -6.72
N ILE A 268 -16.07 6.02 -5.81
CA ILE A 268 -17.48 5.62 -5.84
C ILE A 268 -18.11 6.02 -7.18
N SER A 269 -18.47 5.04 -8.03
CA SER A 269 -19.13 5.28 -9.31
C SER A 269 -20.63 4.94 -9.25
N TYR A 270 -21.44 5.99 -9.17
CA TYR A 270 -22.88 6.03 -8.90
C TYR A 270 -23.77 5.47 -10.05
N ARG A 271 -23.44 4.32 -10.67
CA ARG A 271 -24.04 3.91 -11.98
C ARG A 271 -24.42 2.45 -12.21
N ALA A 272 -24.14 1.51 -11.31
CA ALA A 272 -24.39 0.08 -11.58
C ALA A 272 -25.71 -0.46 -10.97
N GLU A 273 -26.08 -0.02 -9.76
CA GLU A 273 -27.15 -0.66 -8.97
C GLU A 273 -28.56 -0.38 -9.51
N THR A 274 -28.77 0.80 -10.12
CA THR A 274 -30.06 1.24 -10.69
C THR A 274 -30.62 0.35 -11.79
N LYS A 275 -29.86 -0.61 -12.33
CA LYS A 275 -30.28 -1.45 -13.47
C LYS A 275 -30.67 -2.89 -13.08
N ALA A 276 -30.14 -3.42 -11.98
CA ALA A 276 -30.51 -4.75 -11.49
C ALA A 276 -31.84 -4.69 -10.70
N GLU A 277 -31.99 -3.67 -9.85
CA GLU A 277 -33.23 -3.43 -9.11
C GLU A 277 -34.41 -3.10 -10.05
N ALA A 278 -34.16 -2.34 -11.12
CA ALA A 278 -35.16 -2.02 -12.14
C ALA A 278 -35.74 -3.24 -12.87
N LEU A 279 -35.05 -4.38 -12.90
CA LEU A 279 -35.53 -5.60 -13.56
C LEU A 279 -36.28 -6.54 -12.60
N ALA A 280 -35.83 -6.62 -11.34
CA ALA A 280 -36.46 -7.48 -10.32
C ALA A 280 -37.81 -6.90 -9.82
N VAL A 281 -37.94 -5.57 -9.75
CA VAL A 281 -39.19 -4.90 -9.31
C VAL A 281 -40.31 -5.00 -10.35
N SER A 282 -39.99 -5.31 -11.61
CA SER A 282 -40.95 -5.42 -12.73
C SER A 282 -41.96 -6.58 -12.58
N GLN A 283 -41.67 -7.60 -11.76
CA GLN A 283 -42.41 -8.88 -11.80
C GLN A 283 -43.06 -9.35 -10.50
N ALA A 284 -43.24 -8.48 -9.48
CA ALA A 284 -44.29 -8.69 -8.48
C ALA A 284 -44.53 -7.43 -7.60
N VAL A 285 -45.50 -6.60 -7.99
CA VAL A 285 -46.44 -6.06 -6.98
C VAL A 285 -47.84 -6.52 -7.34
N PRO A 286 -48.41 -7.36 -6.46
CA PRO A 286 -49.82 -7.45 -6.23
C PRO A 286 -50.06 -7.03 -4.76
N ASP A 287 -51.03 -6.18 -4.47
CA ASP A 287 -50.88 -5.10 -3.48
C ASP A 287 -51.66 -5.29 -2.14
N ALA A 288 -52.71 -6.15 -2.16
CA ALA A 288 -53.52 -6.73 -1.05
C ALA A 288 -54.66 -5.86 -0.44
N VAL A 289 -55.96 -6.24 -0.48
CA VAL A 289 -56.66 -7.49 -0.88
C VAL A 289 -58.05 -7.18 -1.52
N HIS A 290 -58.41 -7.59 -2.75
CA HIS A 290 -57.53 -7.74 -3.91
C HIS A 290 -57.67 -6.52 -4.83
N LYS A 291 -56.77 -5.54 -4.98
CA LYS A 291 -55.53 -5.18 -4.31
C LYS A 291 -55.32 -3.65 -4.59
N PRO A 292 -54.78 -2.82 -3.66
CA PRO A 292 -54.55 -1.39 -3.88
C PRO A 292 -53.16 -1.08 -4.49
N GLU A 293 -52.31 -0.24 -3.87
CA GLU A 293 -51.30 0.60 -4.56
C GLU A 293 -51.89 1.42 -5.75
N ALA A 294 -51.30 2.50 -6.21
CA ALA A 294 -50.57 3.58 -5.54
C ALA A 294 -50.69 4.80 -6.46
N GLN A 295 -50.63 6.03 -5.93
CA GLN A 295 -49.90 7.16 -6.53
C GLN A 295 -50.08 8.47 -5.75
N VAL A 296 -49.10 9.35 -5.93
CA VAL A 296 -49.04 10.74 -5.42
C VAL A 296 -48.90 10.90 -3.90
N GLN A 297 -47.71 10.58 -3.38
CA GLN A 297 -46.87 11.60 -2.75
C GLN A 297 -45.38 11.18 -2.73
N ALA A 298 -44.82 11.01 -3.92
CA ALA A 298 -43.37 11.00 -4.10
C ALA A 298 -42.85 12.45 -4.15
N GLN A 299 -42.54 13.05 -2.99
CA GLN A 299 -41.85 14.34 -2.90
C GLN A 299 -40.98 14.41 -1.63
N ALA A 300 -39.77 14.99 -1.79
CA ALA A 300 -38.76 15.23 -0.77
C ALA A 300 -37.97 14.02 -0.20
N VAL A 301 -37.11 13.40 -1.04
CA VAL A 301 -35.76 13.07 -0.58
C VAL A 301 -34.90 14.32 -0.83
N ALA A 302 -34.63 15.09 0.22
CA ALA A 302 -33.90 16.35 0.11
C ALA A 302 -32.40 16.11 -0.17
N GLN A 303 -31.82 16.96 -0.99
CA GLN A 303 -30.37 17.03 -1.18
C GLN A 303 -29.71 17.41 0.15
N ALA A 304 -29.07 16.46 0.82
CA ALA A 304 -28.33 16.73 2.05
C ALA A 304 -27.09 17.58 1.73
N VAL A 305 -26.93 18.65 2.51
CA VAL A 305 -25.85 19.62 2.37
C VAL A 305 -25.28 19.85 3.76
N VAL A 306 -23.95 19.80 3.84
CA VAL A 306 -23.19 19.96 5.07
C VAL A 306 -22.58 21.38 5.14
N PRO A 307 -22.42 21.97 6.33
CA PRO A 307 -21.64 23.18 6.50
C PRO A 307 -20.14 22.91 6.31
N LEU A 308 -19.38 23.97 6.07
CA LEU A 308 -17.92 23.93 6.19
C LEU A 308 -17.51 24.29 7.62
N TYR A 309 -16.48 23.63 8.13
CA TYR A 309 -15.79 23.97 9.36
C TYR A 309 -14.52 24.73 9.01
N ARG A 310 -14.38 25.97 9.54
CA ARG A 310 -13.09 26.67 9.59
C ARG A 310 -12.37 26.26 10.87
N LEU A 311 -11.19 25.70 10.70
CA LEU A 311 -10.38 25.11 11.76
C LEU A 311 -9.07 25.87 11.88
N HIS A 312 -8.63 26.09 13.10
CA HIS A 312 -7.26 26.50 13.42
C HIS A 312 -6.52 25.29 13.99
N ILE A 313 -5.34 24.98 13.48
CA ILE A 313 -4.43 23.98 14.07
C ILE A 313 -3.13 24.69 14.49
N SER A 314 -2.68 24.41 15.71
CA SER A 314 -1.42 24.92 16.26
C SER A 314 -0.59 23.76 16.84
N LEU A 315 0.72 23.78 16.60
CA LEU A 315 1.65 22.83 17.24
C LEU A 315 1.97 23.29 18.67
N ASN A 316 1.65 22.45 19.66
CA ASN A 316 1.80 22.79 21.07
C ASN A 316 3.30 22.84 21.45
N GLY A 317 3.71 23.87 22.19
CA GLY A 317 5.10 24.05 22.63
C GLY A 317 6.08 24.62 21.59
N ALA A 318 5.66 24.76 20.32
CA ALA A 318 6.44 25.48 19.31
C ALA A 318 6.55 26.97 19.67
N GLN A 319 7.75 27.53 19.55
CA GLN A 319 8.04 28.94 19.86
C GLN A 319 9.09 29.52 18.87
N PRO A 320 8.72 30.50 18.03
CA PRO A 320 7.38 31.10 17.90
C PRO A 320 6.36 30.11 17.32
N ALA A 321 5.07 30.43 17.45
CA ALA A 321 3.97 29.52 17.10
C ALA A 321 4.01 29.07 15.63
N ILE A 322 3.72 27.78 15.41
CA ILE A 322 3.58 27.16 14.10
C ILE A 322 2.11 26.73 13.97
N TRP A 323 1.40 27.25 12.96
CA TRP A 323 -0.06 27.11 12.87
C TRP A 323 -0.58 27.19 11.44
N ARG A 324 -1.81 26.70 11.22
CA ARG A 324 -2.57 26.82 9.97
C ARG A 324 -4.04 27.13 10.28
N GLU A 325 -4.68 27.89 9.41
CA GLU A 325 -6.13 27.98 9.32
C GLU A 325 -6.61 27.42 7.99
N PHE A 326 -7.63 26.56 8.03
CA PHE A 326 -8.11 25.86 6.85
C PHE A 326 -9.60 25.52 6.99
N VAL A 327 -10.25 25.19 5.87
CA VAL A 327 -11.65 24.78 5.82
C VAL A 327 -11.80 23.37 5.28
N VAL A 328 -12.72 22.62 5.88
CA VAL A 328 -13.11 21.25 5.51
C VAL A 328 -14.63 21.07 5.58
N PRO A 329 -15.23 20.09 4.89
CA PRO A 329 -16.62 19.69 5.13
C PRO A 329 -16.81 19.17 6.55
N SER A 330 -17.90 19.52 7.23
CA SER A 330 -18.16 19.02 8.61
C SER A 330 -18.35 17.50 8.67
N ASP A 331 -18.65 16.86 7.54
CA ASP A 331 -18.84 15.41 7.44
C ASP A 331 -17.59 14.64 6.99
N ILE A 332 -16.43 15.31 6.87
CA ILE A 332 -15.15 14.63 6.57
C ILE A 332 -14.88 13.55 7.62
N SER A 333 -14.52 12.35 7.16
CA SER A 333 -14.14 11.24 8.04
C SER A 333 -12.85 11.60 8.78
N LEU A 334 -12.67 11.07 10.00
CA LEU A 334 -11.43 11.32 10.76
C LEU A 334 -10.19 10.72 10.06
N VAL A 335 -10.37 9.68 9.23
CA VAL A 335 -9.33 9.14 8.32
C VAL A 335 -8.86 10.21 7.32
N ASN A 336 -9.80 10.85 6.61
CA ASN A 336 -9.44 11.87 5.62
C ASN A 336 -9.00 13.18 6.30
N PHE A 337 -9.54 13.47 7.49
CA PHE A 337 -9.14 14.64 8.27
C PHE A 337 -7.68 14.55 8.74
N HIS A 338 -7.20 13.37 9.15
CA HIS A 338 -5.79 13.10 9.40
C HIS A 338 -4.92 13.42 8.18
N VAL A 339 -5.30 12.94 6.98
CA VAL A 339 -4.57 13.25 5.73
C VAL A 339 -4.55 14.76 5.45
N VAL A 340 -5.64 15.49 5.71
CA VAL A 340 -5.67 16.95 5.59
C VAL A 340 -4.73 17.62 6.58
N ILE A 341 -4.65 17.15 7.84
CA ILE A 341 -3.71 17.67 8.84
C ILE A 341 -2.27 17.49 8.36
N GLN A 342 -1.91 16.29 7.91
CA GLN A 342 -0.58 15.97 7.37
C GLN A 342 -0.22 16.91 6.20
N ALA A 343 -1.16 17.14 5.27
CA ALA A 343 -0.97 18.03 4.13
C ALA A 343 -0.84 19.52 4.51
N VAL A 344 -1.63 20.04 5.46
CA VAL A 344 -1.49 21.46 5.87
C VAL A 344 -0.25 21.69 6.74
N MET A 345 0.16 20.71 7.54
CA MET A 345 1.37 20.81 8.36
C MET A 345 2.64 20.55 7.54
N GLY A 346 2.57 19.76 6.46
CA GLY A 346 3.72 19.43 5.61
C GLY A 346 4.50 18.21 6.10
N TRP A 347 3.79 17.22 6.64
CA TRP A 347 4.34 15.94 7.12
C TRP A 347 4.03 14.78 6.18
N THR A 348 4.74 13.67 6.36
CA THR A 348 4.78 12.58 5.38
C THR A 348 3.91 11.38 5.75
N ASN A 349 3.13 11.45 6.84
CA ASN A 349 2.29 10.36 7.35
C ASN A 349 3.11 9.07 7.64
N SER A 350 4.30 9.24 8.22
CA SER A 350 5.23 8.14 8.54
C SER A 350 4.90 7.42 9.85
N HIS A 351 4.15 8.06 10.76
CA HIS A 351 3.97 7.59 12.14
C HIS A 351 2.49 7.40 12.53
N LEU A 352 2.26 6.67 13.63
CA LEU A 352 0.94 6.50 14.24
C LEU A 352 0.38 7.83 14.77
N HIS A 353 -0.94 7.90 14.93
CA HIS A 353 -1.62 9.09 15.43
C HIS A 353 -2.92 8.76 16.17
N LEU A 354 -3.41 9.73 16.95
CA LEU A 354 -4.73 9.68 17.58
C LEU A 354 -5.34 11.08 17.71
N PHE A 355 -6.66 11.12 17.83
CA PHE A 355 -7.40 12.28 18.31
C PHE A 355 -7.77 12.07 19.78
N ARG A 356 -7.73 13.12 20.60
CA ARG A 356 -8.13 13.07 22.02
C ARG A 356 -9.11 14.19 22.34
N LYS A 357 -10.29 13.81 22.85
CA LYS A 357 -11.38 14.74 23.25
C LYS A 357 -11.91 14.33 24.62
N LYS A 358 -11.92 15.27 25.58
CA LYS A 358 -12.47 15.06 26.94
C LYS A 358 -11.94 13.80 27.66
N GLY A 359 -10.68 13.43 27.41
CA GLY A 359 -10.04 12.24 28.00
C GLY A 359 -10.31 10.91 27.27
N VAL A 360 -11.13 10.91 26.22
CA VAL A 360 -11.30 9.76 25.31
C VAL A 360 -10.30 9.87 24.16
N GLU A 361 -9.71 8.75 23.78
CA GLU A 361 -8.74 8.62 22.70
C GLU A 361 -9.33 7.82 21.53
N TYR A 362 -9.15 8.36 20.34
CA TYR A 362 -9.69 7.87 19.09
C TYR A 362 -8.52 7.59 18.16
N THR A 363 -8.22 6.32 17.91
CA THR A 363 -7.18 5.89 16.96
C THR A 363 -7.73 4.85 15.98
N TYR A 364 -6.95 4.43 14.99
CA TYR A 364 -7.43 3.52 13.95
C TYR A 364 -7.17 2.06 14.35
N ARG A 365 -8.20 1.20 14.30
CA ARG A 365 -8.02 -0.21 14.66
C ARG A 365 -7.31 -1.00 13.56
N TYR A 366 -5.99 -1.13 13.68
CA TYR A 366 -5.20 -2.03 12.85
C TYR A 366 -5.52 -3.50 13.17
N ARG A 367 -5.75 -4.35 12.15
CA ARG A 367 -6.09 -5.78 12.33
C ARG A 367 -4.99 -6.61 13.02
N SER A 368 -3.78 -6.09 13.11
CA SER A 368 -2.63 -6.70 13.80
C SER A 368 -2.54 -6.34 15.29
N ASP A 369 -3.35 -5.39 15.76
CA ASP A 369 -3.36 -5.00 17.17
C ASP A 369 -4.16 -6.02 18.00
N ASN A 370 -3.41 -6.85 18.73
CA ASN A 370 -3.95 -7.88 19.61
C ASN A 370 -4.24 -7.35 21.03
N TYR A 371 -3.86 -6.11 21.36
CA TYR A 371 -4.02 -5.49 22.68
C TYR A 371 -5.06 -4.37 22.69
N TRP A 372 -5.63 -4.04 21.53
CA TRP A 372 -6.69 -3.04 21.35
C TRP A 372 -7.77 -3.02 22.45
N ASP A 373 -8.28 -4.21 22.82
CA ASP A 373 -9.38 -4.35 23.76
C ASP A 373 -8.94 -4.15 25.24
N GLU A 374 -7.64 -3.97 25.52
CA GLU A 374 -7.04 -3.67 26.83
C GLU A 374 -6.76 -2.17 27.05
N GLU A 375 -6.51 -1.40 25.97
CA GLU A 375 -6.08 0.02 26.02
C GLU A 375 -7.24 1.04 26.10
N GLY A 376 -8.47 0.63 25.78
CA GLY A 376 -9.66 1.49 25.89
C GLY A 376 -9.86 2.52 24.78
N TYR A 377 -9.14 2.40 23.67
CA TYR A 377 -9.29 3.27 22.49
C TYR A 377 -10.64 3.10 21.79
N VAL A 378 -11.11 4.17 21.15
CA VAL A 378 -12.26 4.15 20.23
C VAL A 378 -11.75 4.08 18.78
N ASP A 379 -12.29 3.13 18.01
CA ASP A 379 -11.95 2.99 16.58
C ASP A 379 -12.65 4.08 15.77
N TYR A 380 -11.89 5.03 15.22
CA TYR A 380 -12.47 6.16 14.50
C TYR A 380 -12.79 5.85 13.02
N ALA A 381 -12.54 4.64 12.52
CA ALA A 381 -12.67 4.33 11.08
C ALA A 381 -14.01 4.75 10.43
N GLY A 382 -15.12 4.72 11.19
CA GLY A 382 -16.44 5.17 10.75
C GLY A 382 -16.87 6.59 11.18
N MET A 383 -16.03 7.30 11.92
CA MET A 383 -16.33 8.60 12.54
C MET A 383 -15.94 9.79 11.67
N LYS A 384 -16.55 10.94 11.95
CA LYS A 384 -16.41 12.23 11.26
C LYS A 384 -15.95 13.32 12.22
N ILE A 385 -15.44 14.43 11.68
CA ILE A 385 -15.02 15.57 12.53
C ILE A 385 -16.19 16.16 13.33
N ALA A 386 -17.40 16.17 12.77
CA ALA A 386 -18.63 16.56 13.47
C ALA A 386 -19.01 15.67 14.66
N ASP A 387 -18.45 14.45 14.77
CA ASP A 387 -18.68 13.59 15.95
C ASP A 387 -17.79 14.01 17.14
N LEU A 388 -16.76 14.83 16.92
CA LEU A 388 -15.84 15.33 17.96
C LEU A 388 -16.00 16.84 18.25
N MET A 389 -16.51 17.62 17.30
CA MET A 389 -16.67 19.06 17.40
C MET A 389 -17.94 19.50 16.67
N THR A 390 -18.85 20.20 17.35
CA THR A 390 -20.13 20.66 16.77
C THR A 390 -20.28 22.18 16.78
N ASP A 391 -19.68 22.85 17.76
CA ASP A 391 -19.93 24.25 18.05
C ASP A 391 -18.63 25.09 18.02
N CYS A 392 -18.74 26.38 17.72
CA CYS A 392 -17.56 27.25 17.67
C CYS A 392 -16.88 27.33 19.05
N GLY A 393 -15.57 27.18 19.08
CA GLY A 393 -14.77 27.02 20.31
C GLY A 393 -14.65 25.57 20.80
N ASP A 394 -15.25 24.57 20.14
CA ASP A 394 -14.87 23.18 20.36
C ASP A 394 -13.42 22.96 19.92
N SER A 395 -12.66 22.24 20.73
CA SER A 395 -11.30 21.82 20.40
C SER A 395 -11.08 20.32 20.56
N VAL A 396 -10.13 19.78 19.81
CA VAL A 396 -9.63 18.40 19.90
C VAL A 396 -8.11 18.43 19.88
N THR A 397 -7.47 17.55 20.65
CA THR A 397 -6.01 17.35 20.55
C THR A 397 -5.74 16.32 19.47
N TYR A 398 -4.82 16.59 18.56
CA TYR A 398 -4.31 15.62 17.60
C TYR A 398 -2.85 15.31 17.93
N LEU A 399 -2.55 14.05 18.22
CA LEU A 399 -1.21 13.53 18.51
C LEU A 399 -0.71 12.78 17.28
N TYR A 400 0.44 13.15 16.77
CA TYR A 400 1.15 12.46 15.69
C TYR A 400 2.55 12.07 16.16
N ASP A 401 2.98 10.88 15.77
CA ASP A 401 4.14 10.16 16.32
C ASP A 401 4.10 9.94 17.84
N TYR A 402 4.10 8.67 18.23
CA TYR A 402 4.16 8.27 19.65
C TYR A 402 5.60 8.29 20.19
N GLY A 403 6.61 8.44 19.33
CA GLY A 403 8.00 8.71 19.70
C GLY A 403 8.22 10.17 20.06
N ASP A 404 8.10 11.06 19.06
CA ASP A 404 8.37 12.50 19.19
C ASP A 404 7.24 13.32 19.84
N ASP A 405 6.07 12.72 20.05
CA ASP A 405 4.94 13.27 20.82
C ASP A 405 4.38 14.59 20.27
N TRP A 406 4.20 14.69 18.94
CA TRP A 406 3.74 15.92 18.27
C TRP A 406 2.26 16.22 18.54
N LYS A 407 2.02 16.96 19.62
CA LYS A 407 0.68 17.39 20.05
C LYS A 407 0.23 18.69 19.39
N HIS A 408 -0.97 18.65 18.82
CA HIS A 408 -1.63 19.80 18.23
C HIS A 408 -2.92 20.12 18.95
N THR A 409 -3.24 21.40 19.04
CA THR A 409 -4.58 21.84 19.37
C THR A 409 -5.29 22.24 18.07
N ILE A 410 -6.40 21.58 17.79
CA ILE A 410 -7.30 21.92 16.67
C ILE A 410 -8.56 22.54 17.28
N GLU A 411 -8.92 23.74 16.81
CA GLU A 411 -10.09 24.50 17.29
C GLU A 411 -11.05 24.81 16.13
N LEU A 412 -12.35 24.61 16.36
CA LEU A 412 -13.43 24.99 15.46
C LEU A 412 -13.74 26.49 15.60
N LEU A 413 -13.17 27.31 14.71
CA LEU A 413 -13.38 28.76 14.71
C LEU A 413 -14.78 29.15 14.22
N GLU A 414 -15.27 28.50 13.15
CA GLU A 414 -16.50 28.91 12.47
C GLU A 414 -17.22 27.74 11.79
N VAL A 415 -18.55 27.66 11.96
CA VAL A 415 -19.43 26.75 11.20
C VAL A 415 -20.11 27.54 10.08
N ILE A 416 -19.52 27.49 8.89
CA ILE A 416 -19.97 28.24 7.71
C ILE A 416 -21.18 27.53 7.08
N LYS A 417 -22.38 28.07 7.32
CA LYS A 417 -23.67 27.51 6.85
C LYS A 417 -24.15 28.05 5.49
N ASN A 418 -23.56 29.15 5.03
CA ASN A 418 -23.96 29.86 3.82
C ASN A 418 -23.29 29.30 2.55
N ILE A 419 -22.13 28.65 2.70
CA ILE A 419 -21.51 27.84 1.64
C ILE A 419 -21.97 26.41 1.85
N LYS A 420 -22.68 25.91 0.84
CA LYS A 420 -23.45 24.67 0.92
C LYS A 420 -22.86 23.62 -0.02
N VAL A 421 -21.89 22.86 0.50
CA VAL A 421 -21.29 21.72 -0.22
C VAL A 421 -22.14 20.47 -0.09
N ARG A 422 -22.16 19.65 -1.15
CA ARG A 422 -22.87 18.37 -1.12
C ARG A 422 -22.16 17.41 -0.16
N THR A 423 -22.93 16.65 0.62
CA THR A 423 -22.40 15.56 1.46
C THR A 423 -21.40 14.72 0.66
N GLY A 424 -20.21 14.49 1.21
CA GLY A 424 -19.13 13.76 0.53
C GLY A 424 -18.36 14.51 -0.58
N THR A 425 -18.50 15.83 -0.73
CA THR A 425 -17.60 16.63 -1.60
C THR A 425 -16.44 17.24 -0.82
N PHE A 426 -15.21 16.98 -1.26
CA PHE A 426 -13.99 17.52 -0.67
C PHE A 426 -13.80 18.99 -1.10
N PHE A 427 -14.32 19.92 -0.29
CA PHE A 427 -13.92 21.32 -0.37
C PHE A 427 -12.88 21.57 0.72
N LEU A 428 -11.62 21.52 0.31
CA LEU A 428 -10.46 21.71 1.18
C LEU A 428 -9.71 22.98 0.75
N GLN A 429 -9.47 23.89 1.69
CA GLN A 429 -8.69 25.09 1.41
C GLN A 429 -7.95 25.56 2.66
N CYS A 430 -6.64 25.76 2.55
CA CYS A 430 -5.86 26.49 3.53
C CYS A 430 -6.08 27.99 3.31
N LEU A 431 -6.40 28.71 4.38
CA LEU A 431 -6.72 30.14 4.36
C LEU A 431 -5.51 30.97 4.80
N ALA A 432 -4.76 30.50 5.79
CA ALA A 432 -3.59 31.17 6.34
C ALA A 432 -2.70 30.18 7.10
N GLY A 433 -1.51 30.62 7.47
CA GLY A 433 -0.58 29.88 8.31
C GLY A 433 0.76 30.59 8.42
N GLU A 434 1.59 30.15 9.36
CA GLU A 434 2.95 30.65 9.53
C GLU A 434 3.91 29.52 9.87
N ARG A 435 5.17 29.67 9.40
CA ARG A 435 6.32 28.80 9.66
C ARG A 435 6.24 27.39 9.07
N ARG A 436 7.42 26.81 8.86
CA ARG A 436 7.57 25.41 8.49
C ARG A 436 7.40 24.56 9.75
N CYS A 437 6.68 23.45 9.65
CA CYS A 437 6.61 22.49 10.75
C CYS A 437 7.99 21.84 10.99
N PRO A 438 8.22 21.28 12.18
CA PRO A 438 9.41 20.48 12.44
C PRO A 438 9.56 19.35 11.42
N PRO A 439 10.79 19.00 10.98
CA PRO A 439 11.01 17.76 10.24
C PRO A 439 10.56 16.54 11.05
N GLU A 440 10.23 15.46 10.35
CA GLU A 440 10.06 14.13 10.96
C GLU A 440 11.35 13.70 11.69
N ASP A 441 11.23 12.84 12.71
CA ASP A 441 12.34 12.27 13.49
C ASP A 441 13.32 13.29 14.14
N CYS A 442 12.94 14.57 14.32
CA CYS A 442 13.84 15.59 14.89
C CYS A 442 13.90 15.61 16.43
N GLY A 443 13.30 14.64 17.13
CA GLY A 443 13.35 14.52 18.59
C GLY A 443 12.29 15.37 19.30
N GLY A 444 11.13 15.51 18.68
CA GLY A 444 9.99 16.24 19.21
C GLY A 444 10.25 17.74 19.35
N VAL A 445 9.34 18.43 20.03
CA VAL A 445 9.39 19.89 20.21
C VAL A 445 10.72 20.34 20.84
N HIS A 446 11.30 19.54 21.75
CA HIS A 446 12.59 19.86 22.36
C HIS A 446 13.75 19.76 21.35
N GLY A 447 13.85 18.65 20.61
CA GLY A 447 14.89 18.45 19.60
C GLY A 447 14.83 19.51 18.50
N TYR A 448 13.62 19.86 18.03
CA TYR A 448 13.41 20.99 17.11
C TYR A 448 13.95 22.32 17.66
N HIS A 449 13.72 22.62 18.94
CA HIS A 449 14.24 23.85 19.56
C HIS A 449 15.77 23.86 19.67
N GLU A 450 16.42 22.75 20.02
CA GLU A 450 17.88 22.67 20.05
C GLU A 450 18.46 22.77 18.63
N MET A 451 17.85 22.10 17.65
CA MET A 451 18.18 22.21 16.22
C MET A 451 18.13 23.68 15.74
N LEU A 452 17.07 24.43 16.08
CA LEU A 452 16.94 25.85 15.75
C LEU A 452 17.97 26.74 16.48
N LYS A 453 18.49 26.35 17.65
CA LYS A 453 19.60 27.06 18.31
C LYS A 453 20.92 26.76 17.62
N THR A 454 21.17 25.50 17.28
CA THR A 454 22.35 25.07 16.53
C THR A 454 22.47 25.82 15.20
N LEU A 455 21.39 25.89 14.41
CA LEU A 455 21.35 26.66 13.15
C LEU A 455 21.63 28.16 13.30
N LYS A 456 21.41 28.76 14.48
CA LYS A 456 21.73 30.18 14.74
C LYS A 456 23.21 30.41 15.08
N ASN A 457 23.99 29.35 15.27
CA ASN A 457 25.40 29.42 15.65
C ASN A 457 26.28 28.56 14.72
N PRO A 458 26.81 29.14 13.62
CA PRO A 458 27.76 28.47 12.72
C PRO A 458 29.06 27.96 13.37
N ALA A 459 29.35 28.35 14.62
CA ALA A 459 30.48 27.86 15.41
C ALA A 459 30.08 26.75 16.41
N HIS A 460 28.82 26.30 16.44
CA HIS A 460 28.39 25.15 17.21
C HIS A 460 29.01 23.86 16.63
N SER A 461 29.43 22.93 17.50
CA SER A 461 30.08 21.68 17.08
C SER A 461 29.23 20.87 16.10
N GLU A 462 27.91 20.86 16.31
CA GLU A 462 26.93 20.08 15.55
C GLU A 462 26.34 20.84 14.35
N TYR A 463 26.77 22.07 14.07
CA TYR A 463 26.18 22.91 13.02
C TYR A 463 26.24 22.24 11.64
N LYS A 464 27.38 21.66 11.28
CA LYS A 464 27.59 21.04 9.97
C LYS A 464 26.72 19.80 9.78
N ASP A 465 26.62 18.98 10.83
CA ASP A 465 25.85 17.74 10.80
C ASP A 465 24.35 18.07 10.74
N THR A 466 23.91 19.08 11.49
CA THR A 466 22.53 19.59 11.46
C THR A 466 22.13 20.13 10.08
N VAL A 467 22.97 20.95 9.44
CA VAL A 467 22.72 21.45 8.07
C VAL A 467 22.72 20.31 7.06
N THR A 468 23.65 19.35 7.19
CA THR A 468 23.72 18.18 6.28
C THR A 468 22.48 17.29 6.41
N TRP A 469 21.93 17.13 7.61
CA TRP A 469 20.71 16.36 7.85
C TRP A 469 19.45 17.06 7.33
N LEU A 470 19.37 18.38 7.47
CA LEU A 470 18.21 19.18 7.02
C LEU A 470 18.15 19.47 5.53
N GLY A 471 19.31 19.51 4.86
CA GLY A 471 19.44 20.03 3.50
C GLY A 471 19.61 21.55 3.45
N ASP A 472 20.20 22.04 2.36
CA ASP A 472 20.59 23.44 2.17
C ASP A 472 19.40 24.42 2.03
N ASP A 473 18.17 23.92 1.84
CA ASP A 473 16.95 24.71 1.59
C ASP A 473 16.01 24.82 2.81
N PHE A 474 16.42 24.32 3.99
CA PHE A 474 15.62 24.42 5.21
C PHE A 474 15.55 25.84 5.77
N ASP A 475 14.43 26.52 5.55
CA ASP A 475 14.02 27.72 6.30
C ASP A 475 12.84 27.38 7.26
N PRO A 476 13.01 27.55 8.59
CA PRO A 476 11.93 27.32 9.56
C PRO A 476 10.83 28.40 9.54
N ASN A 477 11.06 29.55 8.90
CA ASN A 477 10.03 30.59 8.73
C ASN A 477 9.19 30.35 7.47
N TYR A 478 9.62 29.45 6.58
CA TYR A 478 8.97 29.21 5.29
C TYR A 478 7.54 28.69 5.45
N PHE A 479 6.59 29.39 4.85
CA PHE A 479 5.24 28.90 4.62
C PHE A 479 4.71 29.46 3.31
N ASN A 480 4.15 28.60 2.46
CA ASN A 480 3.59 28.99 1.18
C ASN A 480 2.14 28.50 1.05
N LEU A 481 1.21 29.43 1.17
CA LEU A 481 -0.23 29.18 1.09
C LEU A 481 -0.66 28.58 -0.26
N LEU A 482 0.02 28.93 -1.35
CA LEU A 482 -0.30 28.40 -2.68
C LEU A 482 0.18 26.94 -2.83
N GLU A 483 1.34 26.59 -2.27
CA GLU A 483 1.83 25.20 -2.28
C GLU A 483 0.92 24.29 -1.48
N VAL A 484 0.56 24.68 -0.24
CA VAL A 484 -0.40 23.91 0.58
C VAL A 484 -1.75 23.78 -0.13
N ASN A 485 -2.26 24.85 -0.75
CA ASN A 485 -3.51 24.76 -1.52
C ASN A 485 -3.39 23.95 -2.82
N ASN A 486 -2.22 23.87 -3.44
CA ASN A 486 -1.99 22.98 -4.60
C ASN A 486 -2.03 21.50 -4.18
N ILE A 487 -1.48 21.17 -3.00
CA ILE A 487 -1.57 19.83 -2.39
C ILE A 487 -3.02 19.54 -2.01
N LEU A 488 -3.71 20.43 -1.29
CA LEU A 488 -5.13 20.24 -0.98
C LEU A 488 -6.01 20.10 -2.24
N ALA A 489 -5.66 20.82 -3.31
CA ALA A 489 -6.37 20.74 -4.58
C ALA A 489 -6.10 19.44 -5.36
N SER A 490 -5.02 18.67 -5.10
CA SER A 490 -4.90 17.33 -5.70
C SER A 490 -5.99 16.41 -5.14
N TYR A 491 -6.25 16.46 -3.83
CA TYR A 491 -7.37 15.74 -3.19
C TYR A 491 -8.77 16.27 -3.57
N CYS A 492 -8.88 17.45 -4.20
CA CYS A 492 -10.18 18.03 -4.60
C CYS A 492 -10.50 17.86 -6.11
N LYS A 493 -9.50 17.60 -6.96
CA LYS A 493 -9.66 17.56 -8.43
C LYS A 493 -10.33 16.28 -8.96
N GLU A 494 -10.79 15.42 -8.07
CA GLU A 494 -11.50 14.17 -8.36
C GLU A 494 -13.03 14.35 -8.46
N CYS A 495 -13.54 15.60 -8.39
CA CYS A 495 -14.97 15.90 -8.19
C CYS A 495 -15.60 16.90 -9.20
N VAL A 496 -15.14 16.94 -10.46
CA VAL A 496 -15.80 17.69 -11.56
C VAL A 496 -16.14 16.78 -12.73
#